data_AF-A0A1V4UPB5-F1
#
_entry.id   AF-A0A1V4UPB5-F1
#
_cell.length_a   1.000
_cell.length_b   1.000
_cell.length_c   1.000
_cell.angle_alpha   90.00
_cell.angle_beta   90.00
_cell.angle_gamma   90.00
#
_symmetry.space_group_name_H-M   'P 1'
#
loop_
_entity.id
_entity.type
_entity.pdbx_description
1 polymer ?
#
loop_
_entity_poly.entity_id
_entity_poly.type
_entity_poly.pdbx_seq_one_letter_code
_entity_poly.pdbx_strand_id
1 'polypeptide(L)'
;MNPEFEEAIRDASLPDKTKQQLRTFLEGKEITREQFSTILDRVINEYMNTRIEACEAVGIIAAQSIGEPGTQMTMRTFHYAGVAEINVTLGLPRLIEIMDARKEPSTPTMTIYLQEEYSGDRDRAREVSWQIEAAPLHEFGDIVIDMENMQIVVQLNAAVCDKRKISVADIVEIAPRKIKDRRHYRDFDHEVDEKGAVMYFMPKDKESYQNLFQLAEHVRNVIVQGIDDIERVVVRKESGEYILYTEGSNLKDVFEVVGVDTTRTRTNNISEISQVLGIEAARNAIIHEALSTLNEQGIMVDVRHIMLVADMMCMDGEVKQIGRHGIAGEKESVLSRAAFEVTVNHLLDAAVANEVDELSGVTENVIVGQPIQLGTGDVKLIAKPLN
;
A
#
# COMPACT_ATOMS: atom_id res chain seq x y z
N MET A 1 -16.24 38.46 -15.37
CA MET A 1 -15.76 39.10 -14.13
C MET A 1 -15.01 40.37 -14.52
N ASN A 2 -14.97 41.40 -13.67
CA ASN A 2 -14.23 42.64 -14.00
C ASN A 2 -12.72 42.30 -14.03
N PRO A 3 -11.96 42.61 -15.10
CA PRO A 3 -10.55 42.22 -15.22
C PRO A 3 -9.67 42.75 -14.08
N GLU A 4 -10.01 43.91 -13.51
CA GLU A 4 -9.31 44.46 -12.33
C GLU A 4 -9.42 43.55 -11.09
N PHE A 5 -10.55 42.86 -10.90
CA PHE A 5 -10.74 41.95 -9.76
C PHE A 5 -9.95 40.65 -9.94
N GLU A 6 -9.82 40.20 -11.18
CA GLU A 6 -9.12 38.95 -11.49
C GLU A 6 -7.60 39.09 -11.33
N GLU A 7 -7.07 40.27 -11.68
CA GLU A 7 -5.67 40.62 -11.43
C GLU A 7 -5.37 40.71 -9.93
N ALA A 8 -6.25 41.36 -9.15
CA ALA A 8 -6.12 41.44 -7.69
C ALA A 8 -6.16 40.06 -7.00
N ILE A 9 -7.00 39.13 -7.47
CA ILE A 9 -7.05 37.75 -6.95
C ILE A 9 -5.78 36.97 -7.30
N ARG A 10 -5.23 37.18 -8.51
CA ARG A 10 -4.02 36.50 -8.95
C ARG A 10 -2.83 36.90 -8.09
N ASP A 11 -2.70 38.19 -7.82
CA ASP A 11 -1.57 38.77 -7.10
C ASP A 11 -1.67 38.57 -5.57
N ALA A 12 -2.84 38.21 -5.05
CA ALA A 12 -3.02 37.90 -3.62
C ALA A 12 -2.20 36.68 -3.17
N SER A 13 -1.60 36.76 -1.98
CA SER A 13 -0.82 35.68 -1.35
C SER A 13 -1.72 34.60 -0.72
N LEU A 14 -2.58 33.99 -1.53
CA LEU A 14 -3.54 32.96 -1.11
C LEU A 14 -3.27 31.63 -1.86
N PRO A 15 -3.65 30.48 -1.29
CA PRO A 15 -3.61 29.19 -1.99
C PRO A 15 -4.49 29.20 -3.24
N ASP A 16 -4.08 28.49 -4.30
CA ASP A 16 -4.80 28.45 -5.58
C ASP A 16 -6.23 27.92 -5.45
N LYS A 17 -6.46 26.94 -4.56
CA LYS A 17 -7.81 26.45 -4.27
C LYS A 17 -8.71 27.55 -3.69
N THR A 18 -8.19 28.35 -2.77
CA THR A 18 -8.92 29.48 -2.18
C THR A 18 -9.18 30.55 -3.23
N LYS A 19 -8.21 30.83 -4.11
CA LYS A 19 -8.39 31.74 -5.26
C LYS A 19 -9.50 31.26 -6.19
N GLN A 20 -9.54 29.97 -6.51
CA GLN A 20 -10.58 29.37 -7.34
C GLN A 20 -11.97 29.44 -6.68
N GLN A 21 -12.07 29.10 -5.39
CA GLN A 21 -13.32 29.22 -4.64
C GLN A 21 -13.84 30.66 -4.61
N LEU A 22 -12.93 31.63 -4.46
CA LEU A 22 -13.26 33.04 -4.47
C LEU A 22 -13.75 33.48 -5.86
N ARG A 23 -13.13 33.00 -6.94
CA ARG A 23 -13.64 33.21 -8.31
C ARG A 23 -15.05 32.67 -8.48
N THR A 24 -15.30 31.40 -8.14
CA THR A 24 -16.63 30.79 -8.26
C THR A 24 -17.68 31.53 -7.42
N PHE A 25 -17.32 32.03 -6.24
CA PHE A 25 -18.25 32.79 -5.39
C PHE A 25 -18.59 34.18 -5.94
N LEU A 26 -17.67 34.80 -6.68
CA LEU A 26 -17.85 36.11 -7.32
C LEU A 26 -18.53 36.00 -8.69
N GLU A 27 -18.57 34.82 -9.31
CA GLU A 27 -19.33 34.58 -10.53
C GLU A 27 -20.84 34.81 -10.30
N GLY A 28 -21.43 35.71 -11.08
CA GLY A 28 -22.87 36.01 -11.03
C GLY A 28 -23.30 37.02 -9.97
N LYS A 29 -22.38 37.64 -9.23
CA LYS A 29 -22.71 38.71 -8.27
C LYS A 29 -22.24 40.08 -8.74
N GLU A 30 -23.13 41.06 -8.69
CA GLU A 30 -22.77 42.47 -8.89
C GLU A 30 -22.20 43.03 -7.58
N ILE A 31 -20.88 43.20 -7.54
CA ILE A 31 -20.15 43.65 -6.35
C ILE A 31 -19.43 44.96 -6.69
N THR A 32 -19.55 45.94 -5.79
CA THR A 32 -18.83 47.21 -5.92
C THR A 32 -17.34 47.04 -5.60
N ARG A 33 -16.49 47.92 -6.13
CA ARG A 33 -15.03 47.87 -5.90
C ARG A 33 -14.66 47.89 -4.40
N GLU A 34 -15.39 48.65 -3.59
CA GLU A 34 -15.17 48.74 -2.13
C GLU A 34 -15.58 47.47 -1.38
N GLN A 35 -16.68 46.83 -1.80
CA GLN A 35 -17.09 45.55 -1.25
C GLN A 35 -16.09 44.45 -1.60
N PHE A 36 -15.58 44.46 -2.84
CA PHE A 36 -14.56 43.52 -3.28
C PHE A 36 -13.26 43.65 -2.47
N SER A 37 -12.75 44.88 -2.27
CA SER A 37 -11.54 45.09 -1.46
C SER A 37 -11.76 44.62 -0.02
N THR A 38 -12.91 44.95 0.58
CA THR A 38 -13.23 44.52 1.94
C THR A 38 -13.30 42.99 2.07
N ILE A 39 -13.86 42.29 1.07
CA ILE A 39 -13.91 40.83 1.05
C ILE A 39 -12.51 40.25 0.96
N LEU A 40 -11.70 40.77 0.04
CA LEU A 40 -10.33 40.31 -0.16
C LEU A 40 -9.48 40.50 1.10
N ASP A 41 -9.54 41.68 1.73
CA ASP A 41 -8.82 41.99 2.95
C ASP A 41 -9.25 41.07 4.10
N ARG A 42 -10.55 40.78 4.24
CA ARG A 42 -11.04 39.83 5.25
C ARG A 42 -10.52 38.42 5.01
N VAL A 43 -10.52 37.94 3.76
CA VAL A 43 -10.02 36.60 3.42
C VAL A 43 -8.52 36.50 3.70
N ILE A 44 -7.74 37.54 3.37
CA ILE A 44 -6.31 37.57 3.65
C ILE A 44 -6.05 37.60 5.16
N ASN A 45 -6.79 38.43 5.91
CA ASN A 45 -6.66 38.50 7.37
C ASN A 45 -7.03 37.16 8.03
N GLU A 46 -8.12 36.53 7.59
CA GLU A 46 -8.51 35.21 8.11
C GLU A 46 -7.46 34.14 7.79
N TYR A 47 -6.90 34.15 6.58
CA TYR A 47 -5.82 33.25 6.22
C TYR A 47 -4.57 33.47 7.08
N MET A 48 -4.17 34.72 7.33
CA MET A 48 -3.00 35.02 8.17
C MET A 48 -3.23 34.60 9.62
N ASN A 49 -4.44 34.80 10.15
CA ASN A 49 -4.79 34.42 11.53
C ASN A 49 -4.93 32.91 11.73
N THR A 50 -5.17 32.14 10.67
CA THR A 50 -5.33 30.66 10.73
C THR A 50 -4.03 29.90 10.48
N ARG A 51 -2.92 30.59 10.24
CA ARG A 51 -1.60 29.95 10.13
C ARG A 51 -1.16 29.42 11.48
N ILE A 52 -0.48 28.28 11.44
CA ILE A 52 0.14 27.71 12.64
C ILE A 52 1.23 28.65 13.18
N GLU A 53 1.30 28.78 14.50
CA GLU A 53 2.35 29.52 15.17
C GLU A 53 3.70 28.81 15.01
N ALA A 54 4.78 29.58 14.88
CA ALA A 54 6.12 29.01 14.76
C ALA A 54 6.52 28.30 16.07
N CYS A 55 7.36 27.28 15.95
CA CYS A 55 7.89 26.47 17.07
C CYS A 55 6.86 25.53 17.74
N GLU A 56 5.66 25.40 17.16
CA GLU A 56 4.64 24.46 17.63
C GLU A 56 5.12 23.00 17.51
N ALA A 57 4.79 22.16 18.49
CA ALA A 57 5.25 20.77 18.56
C ALA A 57 4.40 19.83 17.68
N VAL A 58 4.35 20.12 16.37
CA VAL A 58 3.47 19.43 15.40
C VAL A 58 3.65 17.92 15.36
N GLY A 59 4.88 17.42 15.56
CA GLY A 59 5.16 15.99 15.60
C GLY A 59 4.49 15.29 16.79
N ILE A 60 4.51 15.92 17.96
CA ILE A 60 3.87 15.39 19.17
C ILE A 60 2.36 15.44 19.03
N ILE A 61 1.81 16.56 18.55
CA ILE A 61 0.37 16.73 18.34
C ILE A 61 -0.12 15.70 17.31
N ALA A 62 0.56 15.55 16.17
CA ALA A 62 0.18 14.58 15.16
C ALA A 62 0.21 13.14 15.69
N ALA A 63 1.26 12.76 16.43
CA ALA A 63 1.36 11.43 17.03
C ALA A 63 0.22 11.17 18.03
N GLN A 64 -0.12 12.16 18.86
CA GLN A 64 -1.25 12.06 19.79
C GLN A 64 -2.59 11.99 19.06
N SER A 65 -2.82 12.83 18.07
CA SER A 65 -4.08 12.86 17.30
C SER A 65 -4.33 11.59 16.49
N ILE A 66 -3.27 10.93 16.01
CA ILE A 66 -3.38 9.64 15.31
C ILE A 66 -3.51 8.49 16.31
N GLY A 67 -2.84 8.57 17.47
CA GLY A 67 -2.82 7.51 18.47
C GLY A 67 -4.03 7.49 19.42
N GLU A 68 -4.61 8.64 19.76
CA GLU A 68 -5.76 8.77 20.66
C GLU A 68 -6.96 7.93 20.18
N PRO A 69 -7.36 7.98 18.90
CA PRO A 69 -8.46 7.15 18.41
C PRO A 69 -8.16 5.66 18.49
N GLY A 70 -6.88 5.24 18.48
CA GLY A 70 -6.51 3.84 18.63
C GLY A 70 -7.02 3.20 19.91
N THR A 71 -7.17 3.98 20.99
CA THR A 71 -7.76 3.49 22.25
C THR A 71 -9.29 3.39 22.22
N GLN A 72 -9.92 4.18 21.34
CA GLN A 72 -11.37 4.23 21.15
C GLN A 72 -11.85 3.26 20.06
N MET A 73 -10.93 2.78 19.22
CA MET A 73 -11.18 1.72 18.24
C MET A 73 -11.50 0.42 18.96
N THR A 74 -12.78 0.22 19.24
CA THR A 74 -13.32 -1.06 19.66
C THR A 74 -13.52 -1.93 18.42
N MET A 75 -13.30 -3.25 18.55
CA MET A 75 -13.51 -4.20 17.46
C MET A 75 -14.96 -4.16 16.98
N ARG A 76 -15.24 -3.33 15.98
CA ARG A 76 -16.41 -3.48 15.12
C ARG A 76 -15.91 -4.16 13.86
N THR A 77 -15.91 -5.49 13.87
CA THR A 77 -15.99 -6.24 12.62
C THR A 77 -17.34 -5.88 12.00
N PHE A 78 -17.32 -4.94 11.06
CA PHE A 78 -18.46 -4.76 10.17
C PHE A 78 -18.57 -6.05 9.36
N HIS A 79 -19.52 -6.90 9.75
CA HIS A 79 -20.08 -7.86 8.81
C HIS A 79 -20.89 -7.04 7.80
N TYR A 80 -20.24 -6.61 6.74
CA TYR A 80 -20.98 -6.13 5.57
C TYR A 80 -21.85 -7.29 5.08
N ALA A 81 -23.16 -7.06 5.05
CA ALA A 81 -24.12 -8.04 4.57
C ALA A 81 -24.03 -8.10 3.04
N GLY A 82 -23.16 -8.96 2.50
CA GLY A 82 -22.98 -9.16 1.06
C GLY A 82 -22.18 -10.42 0.76
N VAL A 83 -22.64 -11.23 -0.20
CA VAL A 83 -22.12 -12.59 -0.50
C VAL A 83 -20.79 -12.58 -1.29
N ALA A 84 -20.14 -11.42 -1.44
CA ALA A 84 -19.00 -11.28 -2.35
C ALA A 84 -17.98 -10.21 -1.91
N GLU A 85 -17.77 -10.03 -0.61
CA GLU A 85 -16.72 -9.14 -0.13
C GLU A 85 -15.46 -9.91 0.23
N ILE A 86 -14.34 -9.45 -0.34
CA ILE A 86 -13.00 -9.95 -0.03
C ILE A 86 -12.71 -9.55 1.41
N ASN A 87 -12.20 -10.49 2.21
CA ASN A 87 -11.87 -10.20 3.59
C ASN A 87 -10.67 -9.26 3.64
N VAL A 88 -10.90 -7.99 3.97
CA VAL A 88 -9.83 -7.00 4.17
C VAL A 88 -9.66 -6.77 5.67
N THR A 89 -8.40 -6.68 6.13
CA THR A 89 -8.08 -6.19 7.47
C THR A 89 -8.48 -4.72 7.58
N LEU A 90 -9.42 -4.43 8.48
CA LEU A 90 -9.91 -3.07 8.72
C LEU A 90 -9.56 -2.60 10.13
N GLY A 91 -9.60 -1.27 10.32
CA GLY A 91 -9.44 -0.63 11.63
C GLY A 91 -7.99 -0.56 12.12
N LEU A 92 -7.80 -0.68 13.43
CA LEU A 92 -6.49 -0.47 14.07
C LEU A 92 -5.38 -1.41 13.57
N PRO A 93 -5.61 -2.73 13.38
CA PRO A 93 -4.57 -3.62 12.87
C PRO A 93 -4.03 -3.17 11.51
N ARG A 94 -4.90 -2.65 10.64
CA ARG A 94 -4.52 -2.12 9.34
C ARG A 94 -3.68 -0.84 9.46
N LEU A 95 -4.07 0.06 10.36
CA LEU A 95 -3.29 1.27 10.63
C LEU A 95 -1.87 0.93 11.16
N ILE A 96 -1.75 -0.08 12.01
CA ILE A 96 -0.45 -0.58 12.49
C ILE A 96 0.39 -1.12 11.32
N GLU A 97 -0.19 -1.94 10.43
CA GLU A 97 0.53 -2.48 9.26
C GLU A 97 1.09 -1.38 8.36
N ILE A 98 0.31 -0.30 8.14
CA ILE A 98 0.72 0.85 7.35
C ILE A 98 1.89 1.57 8.03
N MET A 99 1.75 1.89 9.33
CA MET A 99 2.76 2.61 10.12
C MET A 99 4.05 1.81 10.32
N ASP A 100 3.95 0.48 10.34
CA ASP A 100 5.09 -0.42 10.40
C ASP A 100 5.72 -0.71 9.03
N ALA A 101 5.21 -0.11 7.95
CA ALA A 101 5.72 -0.30 6.59
C ALA A 101 5.93 -1.79 6.24
N ARG A 102 4.95 -2.64 6.60
CA ARG A 102 5.06 -4.09 6.44
C ARG A 102 5.20 -4.43 4.95
N LYS A 103 6.19 -5.28 4.62
CA LYS A 103 6.47 -5.71 3.22
C LYS A 103 5.26 -6.37 2.56
N GLU A 104 4.59 -7.24 3.31
CA GLU A 104 3.38 -7.94 2.90
C GLU A 104 2.30 -7.69 3.96
N PRO A 105 1.18 -7.04 3.60
CA PRO A 105 0.04 -6.87 4.50
C PRO A 105 -0.66 -8.22 4.74
N SER A 106 -1.43 -8.35 5.82
CA SER A 106 -2.07 -9.64 6.14
C SER A 106 -3.15 -10.05 5.13
N THR A 107 -3.84 -9.08 4.52
CA THR A 107 -4.82 -9.31 3.45
C THR A 107 -4.55 -8.33 2.30
N PRO A 108 -3.62 -8.66 1.39
CA PRO A 108 -3.36 -7.83 0.23
C PRO A 108 -4.57 -7.83 -0.70
N THR A 109 -4.94 -6.66 -1.20
CA THR A 109 -6.04 -6.50 -2.16
C THR A 109 -5.70 -5.45 -3.21
N MET A 110 -6.24 -5.65 -4.41
CA MET A 110 -6.17 -4.67 -5.48
C MET A 110 -7.55 -4.33 -6.03
N THR A 111 -7.70 -3.09 -6.46
CA THR A 111 -8.82 -2.61 -7.26
C THR A 111 -8.29 -2.31 -8.66
N ILE A 112 -8.57 -3.21 -9.59
CA ILE A 112 -8.08 -3.15 -10.96
C ILE A 112 -9.18 -2.55 -11.84
N TYR A 113 -8.84 -1.42 -12.45
CA TYR A 113 -9.71 -0.76 -13.43
C TYR A 113 -9.40 -1.30 -14.81
N LEU A 114 -10.42 -1.38 -15.64
CA LEU A 114 -10.30 -1.80 -17.03
C LEU A 114 -10.31 -0.58 -17.94
N GLN A 115 -9.64 -0.69 -19.10
CA GLN A 115 -9.71 0.33 -20.14
C GLN A 115 -11.14 0.46 -20.69
N GLU A 116 -11.49 1.61 -21.28
CA GLU A 116 -12.84 1.89 -21.76
C GLU A 116 -13.39 0.84 -22.74
N GLU A 117 -12.51 0.17 -23.50
CA GLU A 117 -12.87 -0.90 -24.45
C GLU A 117 -13.32 -2.22 -23.78
N TYR A 118 -12.95 -2.41 -22.52
CA TYR A 118 -13.20 -3.62 -21.72
C TYR A 118 -14.17 -3.34 -20.57
N SER A 119 -14.28 -2.10 -20.10
CA SER A 119 -15.10 -1.72 -18.94
C SER A 119 -16.61 -1.82 -19.19
N GLY A 120 -17.05 -1.76 -20.44
CA GLY A 120 -18.48 -1.81 -20.82
C GLY A 120 -19.04 -3.22 -21.02
N ASP A 121 -18.18 -4.23 -21.23
CA ASP A 121 -18.57 -5.58 -21.59
C ASP A 121 -18.18 -6.59 -20.49
N ARG A 122 -19.17 -7.36 -20.04
CA ARG A 122 -18.99 -8.35 -18.97
C ARG A 122 -18.11 -9.51 -19.40
N ASP A 123 -18.24 -9.94 -20.65
CA ASP A 123 -17.53 -11.14 -21.12
C ASP A 123 -16.03 -10.84 -21.28
N ARG A 124 -15.69 -9.65 -21.78
CA ARG A 124 -14.31 -9.15 -21.83
C ARG A 124 -13.69 -8.93 -20.45
N ALA A 125 -14.43 -8.34 -19.51
CA ALA A 125 -13.95 -8.19 -18.14
C ALA A 125 -13.65 -9.56 -17.47
N ARG A 126 -14.44 -10.58 -17.79
CA ARG A 126 -14.20 -11.96 -17.33
C ARG A 126 -12.95 -12.59 -17.94
N GLU A 127 -12.69 -12.34 -19.23
CA GLU A 127 -11.48 -12.81 -19.89
C GLU A 127 -10.23 -12.26 -19.18
N VAL A 128 -10.21 -10.96 -18.87
CA VAL A 128 -9.12 -10.33 -18.12
C VAL A 128 -9.03 -10.92 -16.70
N SER A 129 -10.16 -11.19 -16.04
CA SER A 129 -10.14 -11.82 -14.71
C SER A 129 -9.46 -13.20 -14.70
N TRP A 130 -9.67 -14.03 -15.73
CA TRP A 130 -9.03 -15.35 -15.82
C TRP A 130 -7.53 -15.29 -16.13
N GLN A 131 -7.07 -14.20 -16.77
CA GLN A 131 -5.65 -13.97 -16.98
C GLN A 131 -4.92 -13.54 -15.71
N ILE A 132 -5.65 -12.98 -14.74
CA ILE A 132 -5.11 -12.46 -13.49
C ILE A 132 -5.21 -13.51 -12.37
N GLU A 133 -6.36 -14.20 -12.27
CA GLU A 133 -6.65 -15.22 -11.25
C GLU A 133 -5.70 -16.40 -11.33
N ALA A 134 -4.96 -16.67 -10.24
CA ALA A 134 -4.08 -17.83 -10.13
C ALA A 134 -4.89 -19.11 -10.28
N ALA A 135 -4.52 -19.90 -11.28
CA ALA A 135 -5.16 -21.16 -11.59
C ALA A 135 -4.18 -22.30 -11.32
N PRO A 136 -4.27 -22.95 -10.15
CA PRO A 136 -3.42 -24.10 -9.84
C PRO A 136 -3.84 -25.32 -10.67
N LEU A 137 -2.88 -26.21 -10.95
CA LEU A 137 -3.06 -27.35 -11.84
C LEU A 137 -4.22 -28.29 -11.41
N HIS A 138 -4.49 -28.39 -10.11
CA HIS A 138 -5.57 -29.23 -9.59
C HIS A 138 -6.98 -28.75 -9.95
N GLU A 139 -7.15 -27.49 -10.38
CA GLU A 139 -8.43 -27.03 -10.91
C GLU A 139 -8.67 -27.51 -12.34
N PHE A 140 -7.61 -27.77 -13.10
CA PHE A 140 -7.68 -28.20 -14.49
C PHE A 140 -7.76 -29.72 -14.65
N GLY A 141 -7.36 -30.49 -13.65
CA GLY A 141 -7.29 -31.93 -13.79
C GLY A 141 -7.20 -32.71 -12.49
N ASP A 142 -7.59 -33.97 -12.57
CA ASP A 142 -7.49 -34.92 -11.47
C ASP A 142 -6.06 -35.44 -11.38
N ILE A 143 -5.46 -35.31 -10.20
CA ILE A 143 -4.09 -35.71 -9.92
C ILE A 143 -4.12 -37.01 -9.13
N VAL A 144 -3.69 -38.10 -9.75
CA VAL A 144 -3.65 -39.44 -9.16
C VAL A 144 -2.20 -39.82 -8.92
N ILE A 145 -1.90 -40.27 -7.70
CA ILE A 145 -0.59 -40.80 -7.34
C ILE A 145 -0.61 -42.31 -7.60
N ASP A 146 0.19 -42.76 -8.55
CA ASP A 146 0.39 -44.17 -8.85
C ASP A 146 1.65 -44.64 -8.12
N MET A 147 1.43 -45.33 -6.99
CA MET A 147 2.50 -45.87 -6.16
C MET A 147 3.17 -47.10 -6.79
N GLU A 148 2.52 -47.77 -7.74
CA GLU A 148 3.01 -49.01 -8.33
C GLU A 148 4.08 -48.71 -9.39
N ASN A 149 3.84 -47.69 -10.20
CA ASN A 149 4.79 -47.20 -11.21
C ASN A 149 5.64 -46.02 -10.73
N MET A 150 5.50 -45.60 -9.46
CA MET A 150 6.19 -44.44 -8.88
C MET A 150 6.04 -43.18 -9.74
N GLN A 151 4.81 -42.87 -10.14
CA GLN A 151 4.49 -41.75 -11.04
C GLN A 151 3.26 -40.98 -10.58
N ILE A 152 3.20 -39.71 -10.94
CA ILE A 152 2.01 -38.88 -10.74
C ILE A 152 1.35 -38.69 -12.09
N VAL A 153 0.08 -39.08 -12.17
CA VAL A 153 -0.75 -38.99 -13.37
C VAL A 153 -1.67 -37.80 -13.21
N VAL A 154 -1.54 -36.82 -14.10
CA VAL A 154 -2.44 -35.65 -14.15
C VAL A 154 -3.35 -35.83 -15.36
N GLN A 155 -4.64 -36.01 -15.12
CA GLN A 155 -5.66 -36.09 -16.18
C GLN A 155 -6.35 -34.74 -16.33
N LEU A 156 -6.06 -34.04 -17.42
CA LEU A 156 -6.65 -32.74 -17.70
C LEU A 156 -8.09 -32.88 -18.21
N ASN A 157 -8.97 -32.07 -17.65
CA ASN A 157 -10.35 -31.97 -18.10
C ASN A 157 -10.49 -30.90 -19.18
N ALA A 158 -10.73 -31.33 -20.43
CA ALA A 158 -10.88 -30.46 -21.57
C ALA A 158 -11.99 -29.40 -21.37
N ALA A 159 -13.08 -29.74 -20.67
CA ALA A 159 -14.18 -28.81 -20.43
C ALA A 159 -13.82 -27.63 -19.49
N VAL A 160 -12.84 -27.81 -18.61
CA VAL A 160 -12.34 -26.74 -17.74
C VAL A 160 -11.33 -25.88 -18.50
N CYS A 161 -10.48 -26.50 -19.32
CA CYS A 161 -9.54 -25.82 -20.20
C CYS A 161 -10.25 -24.90 -21.21
N ASP A 162 -11.33 -25.39 -21.83
CA ASP A 162 -12.14 -24.64 -22.78
C ASP A 162 -12.83 -23.42 -22.13
N LYS A 163 -13.25 -23.54 -20.87
CA LYS A 163 -13.86 -22.43 -20.11
C LYS A 163 -12.87 -21.31 -19.83
N ARG A 164 -11.62 -21.63 -19.52
CA ARG A 164 -10.55 -20.65 -19.24
C ARG A 164 -9.75 -20.24 -20.47
N LYS A 165 -10.11 -20.75 -21.66
CA LYS A 165 -9.45 -20.49 -22.95
C LYS A 165 -7.95 -20.78 -22.96
N ILE A 166 -7.50 -21.78 -22.20
CA ILE A 166 -6.11 -22.26 -22.29
C ILE A 166 -6.07 -23.48 -23.20
N SER A 167 -5.09 -23.54 -24.10
CA SER A 167 -4.84 -24.77 -24.84
C SER A 167 -4.14 -25.80 -23.96
N VAL A 168 -4.51 -27.07 -24.11
CA VAL A 168 -3.85 -28.19 -23.41
C VAL A 168 -2.34 -28.21 -23.69
N ALA A 169 -1.91 -27.72 -24.86
CA ALA A 169 -0.50 -27.59 -25.22
C ALA A 169 0.27 -26.56 -24.38
N ASP A 170 -0.36 -25.43 -24.03
CA ASP A 170 0.28 -24.41 -23.19
C ASP A 170 0.50 -24.93 -21.76
N ILE A 171 -0.47 -25.70 -21.23
CA ILE A 171 -0.36 -26.33 -19.90
C ILE A 171 0.80 -27.32 -19.86
N VAL A 172 0.96 -28.10 -20.94
CA VAL A 172 2.04 -29.09 -21.10
C VAL A 172 3.43 -28.43 -21.12
N GLU A 173 3.57 -27.22 -21.66
CA GLU A 173 4.85 -26.50 -21.64
C GLU A 173 5.13 -25.77 -20.32
N ILE A 174 4.09 -25.15 -19.73
CA ILE A 174 4.24 -24.25 -18.58
C ILE A 174 4.44 -25.03 -17.28
N ALA A 175 3.66 -26.10 -17.05
CA ALA A 175 3.71 -26.88 -15.82
C ALA A 175 5.12 -27.44 -15.52
N PRO A 176 5.80 -28.16 -16.43
CA PRO A 176 7.14 -28.69 -16.16
C PRO A 176 8.23 -27.61 -16.07
N ARG A 177 8.07 -26.44 -16.70
CA ARG A 177 9.00 -25.31 -16.56
C ARG A 177 8.92 -24.69 -15.17
N LYS A 178 7.72 -24.35 -14.70
CA LYS A 178 7.51 -23.76 -13.36
C LYS A 178 7.91 -24.71 -12.23
N ILE A 179 7.73 -26.03 -12.42
CA ILE A 179 8.19 -27.04 -11.45
C ILE A 179 9.73 -27.05 -11.33
N LYS A 180 10.47 -26.81 -12.42
CA LYS A 180 11.94 -26.80 -12.44
C LYS A 180 12.57 -25.54 -11.84
N ASP A 181 11.87 -24.40 -11.88
CA ASP A 181 12.39 -23.12 -11.36
C ASP A 181 12.38 -23.03 -9.83
N ARG A 182 11.49 -23.77 -9.15
CA ARG A 182 11.51 -23.86 -7.67
C ARG A 182 12.67 -24.77 -7.25
N ARG A 183 13.79 -24.13 -6.89
CA ARG A 183 15.17 -24.61 -6.60
C ARG A 183 15.40 -25.95 -5.86
N HIS A 184 14.41 -26.72 -5.41
CA HIS A 184 14.61 -27.89 -4.54
C HIS A 184 14.47 -29.26 -5.22
N TYR A 185 13.99 -29.32 -6.47
CA TYR A 185 13.88 -30.60 -7.16
C TYR A 185 14.18 -30.46 -8.66
N ARG A 186 15.45 -30.64 -9.01
CA ARG A 186 15.94 -30.49 -10.40
C ARG A 186 15.70 -31.71 -11.28
N ASP A 187 15.10 -32.76 -10.73
CA ASP A 187 15.32 -34.11 -11.22
C ASP A 187 14.00 -34.89 -11.28
N PHE A 188 13.14 -34.45 -12.19
CA PHE A 188 11.94 -35.17 -12.60
C PHE A 188 11.93 -35.37 -14.11
N ASP A 189 11.57 -36.57 -14.53
CA ASP A 189 11.23 -36.84 -15.92
C ASP A 189 9.72 -36.62 -16.08
N HIS A 190 9.33 -36.05 -17.23
CA HIS A 190 7.94 -35.85 -17.58
C HIS A 190 7.69 -36.53 -18.93
N GLU A 191 6.63 -37.33 -18.99
CA GLU A 191 6.13 -37.91 -20.22
C GLU A 191 4.73 -37.39 -20.48
N VAL A 192 4.41 -37.12 -21.74
CA VAL A 192 3.12 -36.60 -22.17
C VAL A 192 2.57 -37.59 -23.20
N ASP A 193 1.35 -38.05 -23.00
CA ASP A 193 0.70 -38.97 -23.93
C ASP A 193 0.32 -38.24 -25.24
N GLU A 194 0.29 -38.95 -26.37
CA GLU A 194 0.15 -38.41 -27.74
C GLU A 194 -1.17 -37.65 -28.00
N LYS A 195 -2.13 -37.72 -27.06
CA LYS A 195 -3.38 -36.95 -27.08
C LYS A 195 -3.37 -35.68 -26.21
N GLY A 196 -2.26 -35.40 -25.51
CA GLY A 196 -2.05 -34.20 -24.68
C GLY A 196 -2.86 -34.14 -23.38
N ALA A 197 -3.82 -35.03 -23.16
CA ALA A 197 -4.74 -34.95 -22.02
C ALA A 197 -4.20 -35.55 -20.70
N VAL A 198 -3.09 -36.29 -20.75
CA VAL A 198 -2.51 -36.96 -19.57
C VAL A 198 -1.02 -36.65 -19.48
N MET A 199 -0.58 -36.18 -18.31
CA MET A 199 0.83 -35.96 -18.00
C MET A 199 1.30 -36.95 -16.92
N TYR A 200 2.51 -37.45 -17.10
CA TYR A 200 3.19 -38.31 -16.14
C TYR A 200 4.40 -37.59 -15.59
N PHE A 201 4.48 -37.45 -14.26
CA PHE A 201 5.66 -36.93 -13.57
C PHE A 201 6.32 -38.05 -12.77
N MET A 202 7.62 -38.28 -13.00
CA MET A 202 8.40 -39.32 -12.33
C MET A 202 9.57 -38.71 -11.53
N PRO A 203 9.72 -39.02 -10.23
CA PRO A 203 10.92 -38.68 -9.47
C PRO A 203 12.12 -39.51 -9.94
N LYS A 204 13.31 -38.89 -10.05
CA LYS A 204 14.55 -39.64 -10.38
C LYS A 204 14.91 -40.68 -9.32
N ASP A 205 14.66 -40.39 -8.04
CA ASP A 205 14.85 -41.35 -6.94
C ASP A 205 13.60 -42.20 -6.74
N LYS A 206 13.56 -43.36 -7.39
CA LYS A 206 12.42 -44.32 -7.32
C LYS A 206 12.32 -45.09 -6.00
N GLU A 207 13.24 -44.88 -5.05
CA GLU A 207 13.30 -45.63 -3.79
C GLU A 207 12.58 -44.94 -2.62
N SER A 208 12.31 -43.63 -2.70
CA SER A 208 11.70 -42.86 -1.60
C SER A 208 10.28 -42.43 -1.93
N TYR A 209 9.30 -42.99 -1.21
CA TYR A 209 7.91 -42.54 -1.27
C TYR A 209 7.74 -41.08 -0.81
N GLN A 210 8.62 -40.57 0.06
CA GLN A 210 8.53 -39.18 0.54
C GLN A 210 8.72 -38.18 -0.60
N ASN A 211 9.65 -38.46 -1.52
CA ASN A 211 9.91 -37.60 -2.67
C ASN A 211 8.71 -37.58 -3.63
N LEU A 212 8.01 -38.71 -3.77
CA LEU A 212 6.78 -38.80 -4.58
C LEU A 212 5.65 -37.96 -3.98
N PHE A 213 5.44 -38.00 -2.66
CA PHE A 213 4.41 -37.19 -2.00
C PHE A 213 4.72 -35.68 -2.07
N GLN A 214 5.97 -35.29 -1.85
CA GLN A 214 6.40 -33.90 -1.98
C GLN A 214 6.22 -33.40 -3.42
N LEU A 215 6.61 -34.22 -4.41
CA LEU A 215 6.39 -33.90 -5.82
C LEU A 215 4.90 -33.78 -6.14
N ALA A 216 4.04 -34.66 -5.61
CA ALA A 216 2.60 -34.59 -5.83
C ALA A 216 1.99 -33.32 -5.24
N GLU A 217 2.44 -32.88 -4.07
CA GLU A 217 2.01 -31.61 -3.46
C GLU A 217 2.46 -30.41 -4.30
N HIS A 218 3.69 -30.44 -4.83
CA HIS A 218 4.18 -29.40 -5.73
C HIS A 218 3.39 -29.37 -7.04
N VAL A 219 3.20 -30.51 -7.71
CA VAL A 219 2.41 -30.62 -8.95
C VAL A 219 0.99 -30.10 -8.73
N ARG A 220 0.38 -30.38 -7.58
CA ARG A 220 -0.96 -29.89 -7.21
C ARG A 220 -1.06 -28.37 -7.11
N ASN A 221 -0.01 -27.73 -6.59
CA ASN A 221 0.01 -26.29 -6.29
C ASN A 221 0.73 -25.45 -7.35
N VAL A 222 1.19 -26.07 -8.45
CA VAL A 222 1.80 -25.33 -9.57
C VAL A 222 0.73 -24.53 -10.28
N ILE A 223 0.97 -23.22 -10.40
CA ILE A 223 0.07 -22.27 -11.03
C ILE A 223 0.34 -22.26 -12.54
N VAL A 224 -0.65 -22.71 -13.30
CA VAL A 224 -0.55 -22.93 -14.75
C VAL A 224 -0.91 -21.67 -15.54
N GLN A 225 -1.87 -20.91 -15.02
CA GLN A 225 -2.36 -19.65 -15.59
C GLN A 225 -2.53 -18.64 -14.47
N GLY A 226 -2.43 -17.36 -14.78
CA GLY A 226 -2.60 -16.30 -13.80
C GLY A 226 -1.30 -15.87 -13.15
N ILE A 227 -1.43 -14.91 -12.27
CA ILE A 227 -0.33 -14.31 -11.52
C ILE A 227 -0.25 -15.02 -10.17
N ASP A 228 0.95 -15.49 -9.79
CA ASP A 228 1.12 -16.41 -8.67
C ASP A 228 0.61 -15.85 -7.31
N ASP A 229 0.65 -14.52 -7.13
CA ASP A 229 0.29 -13.84 -5.87
C ASP A 229 -1.18 -13.41 -5.78
N ILE A 230 -2.03 -13.77 -6.77
CA ILE A 230 -3.45 -13.38 -6.81
C ILE A 230 -4.33 -14.62 -6.76
N GLU A 231 -4.87 -14.92 -5.57
CA GLU A 231 -5.64 -16.14 -5.32
C GLU A 231 -7.03 -16.10 -5.96
N ARG A 232 -7.70 -14.94 -5.94
CA ARG A 232 -9.09 -14.82 -6.37
C ARG A 232 -9.40 -13.45 -6.95
N VAL A 233 -10.23 -13.43 -8.00
CA VAL A 233 -10.70 -12.19 -8.64
C VAL A 233 -12.22 -12.12 -8.68
N VAL A 234 -12.79 -11.01 -8.20
CA VAL A 234 -14.23 -10.74 -8.17
C VAL A 234 -14.56 -9.58 -9.10
N VAL A 235 -15.40 -9.84 -10.11
CA VAL A 235 -15.89 -8.81 -11.03
C VAL A 235 -17.12 -8.12 -10.46
N ARG A 236 -17.08 -6.80 -10.29
CA ARG A 236 -18.22 -5.99 -9.84
C ARG A 236 -18.53 -4.91 -10.86
N LYS A 237 -19.81 -4.54 -10.98
CA LYS A 237 -20.24 -3.38 -11.76
C LYS A 237 -20.51 -2.20 -10.84
N GLU A 238 -19.73 -1.13 -10.97
CA GLU A 238 -19.90 0.11 -10.21
C GLU A 238 -20.03 1.29 -11.17
N SER A 239 -21.02 2.16 -10.93
CA SER A 239 -21.23 3.39 -11.73
C SER A 239 -21.32 3.19 -13.26
N GLY A 240 -21.62 1.97 -13.73
CA GLY A 240 -21.71 1.63 -15.15
C GLY A 240 -20.50 0.88 -15.71
N GLU A 241 -19.37 0.85 -15.01
CA GLU A 241 -18.11 0.20 -15.40
C GLU A 241 -17.90 -1.12 -14.64
N TYR A 242 -17.26 -2.11 -15.28
CA TYR A 242 -16.79 -3.32 -14.61
C TYR A 242 -15.40 -3.10 -13.98
N ILE A 243 -15.30 -3.35 -12.67
CA ILE A 243 -14.08 -3.25 -11.86
C ILE A 243 -13.76 -4.64 -11.32
N LEU A 244 -12.48 -5.00 -11.28
CA LEU A 244 -12.01 -6.26 -10.72
C LEU A 244 -11.42 -6.00 -9.32
N TYR A 245 -11.89 -6.74 -8.33
CA TYR A 245 -11.33 -6.77 -6.99
C TYR A 245 -10.55 -8.06 -6.79
N THR A 246 -9.31 -7.97 -6.32
CA THR A 246 -8.45 -9.14 -6.13
C THR A 246 -8.17 -9.41 -4.66
N GLU A 247 -8.06 -10.69 -4.33
CA GLU A 247 -7.46 -11.20 -3.10
C GLU A 247 -6.04 -11.61 -3.47
N GLY A 248 -5.05 -10.93 -2.89
CA GLY A 248 -3.68 -10.92 -3.42
C GLY A 248 -3.32 -9.61 -4.09
N SER A 249 -2.01 -9.35 -4.17
CA SER A 249 -1.46 -8.15 -4.82
C SER A 249 -0.20 -8.49 -5.60
N ASN A 250 -0.20 -8.19 -6.89
CA ASN A 250 1.01 -8.12 -7.72
C ASN A 250 0.82 -7.07 -8.83
N LEU A 251 1.10 -5.82 -8.49
CA LEU A 251 0.95 -4.65 -9.34
C LEU A 251 1.83 -4.70 -10.58
N LYS A 252 3.04 -5.26 -10.46
CA LYS A 252 4.00 -5.34 -11.57
C LYS A 252 3.44 -6.21 -12.70
N ASP A 253 3.03 -7.42 -12.37
CA ASP A 253 2.57 -8.38 -13.37
C ASP A 253 1.16 -8.00 -13.87
N VAL A 254 0.31 -7.41 -13.01
CA VAL A 254 -1.02 -6.90 -13.39
C VAL A 254 -0.92 -5.79 -14.45
N PHE A 255 0.13 -4.96 -14.42
CA PHE A 255 0.33 -3.90 -15.42
C PHE A 255 0.73 -4.43 -16.81
N GLU A 256 1.25 -5.65 -16.89
CA GLU A 256 1.58 -6.29 -18.17
C GLU A 256 0.35 -6.93 -18.85
N VAL A 257 -0.75 -7.09 -18.11
CA VAL A 257 -1.99 -7.69 -18.63
C VAL A 257 -2.74 -6.73 -19.56
N VAL A 258 -3.09 -7.22 -20.74
CA VAL A 258 -3.83 -6.44 -21.75
C VAL A 258 -5.26 -6.16 -21.28
N GLY A 259 -5.67 -4.90 -21.34
CA GLY A 259 -7.01 -4.45 -20.95
C GLY A 259 -7.09 -3.85 -19.54
N VAL A 260 -6.02 -3.94 -18.76
CA VAL A 260 -5.88 -3.24 -17.48
C VAL A 260 -5.57 -1.76 -17.69
N ASP A 261 -6.22 -0.90 -16.92
CA ASP A 261 -5.95 0.53 -16.85
C ASP A 261 -4.88 0.80 -15.78
N THR A 262 -3.66 1.08 -16.23
CA THR A 262 -2.50 1.36 -15.38
C THR A 262 -2.58 2.71 -14.66
N THR A 263 -3.46 3.62 -15.08
CA THR A 263 -3.56 4.97 -14.50
C THR A 263 -4.47 5.04 -13.28
N ARG A 264 -5.47 4.14 -13.21
CA ARG A 264 -6.48 4.11 -12.14
C ARG A 264 -6.35 2.93 -11.18
N THR A 265 -5.65 1.86 -11.56
CA THR A 265 -5.48 0.66 -10.74
C THR A 265 -4.77 0.98 -9.42
N ARG A 266 -5.28 0.43 -8.32
CA ARG A 266 -4.78 0.66 -6.95
C ARG A 266 -4.56 -0.66 -6.23
N THR A 267 -3.59 -0.68 -5.33
CA THR A 267 -3.31 -1.79 -4.40
C THR A 267 -3.23 -1.23 -2.99
N ASN A 268 -3.52 -2.05 -1.99
CA ASN A 268 -3.32 -1.71 -0.59
C ASN A 268 -1.88 -2.05 -0.12
N ASN A 269 -1.07 -2.69 -0.97
CA ASN A 269 0.32 -3.03 -0.64
C ASN A 269 1.26 -1.84 -0.93
N ILE A 270 1.70 -1.14 0.12
CA ILE A 270 2.52 0.07 0.02
C ILE A 270 3.94 -0.23 -0.48
N SER A 271 4.52 -1.37 -0.07
CA SER A 271 5.87 -1.76 -0.48
C SER A 271 5.95 -2.09 -1.96
N GLU A 272 4.87 -2.65 -2.51
CA GLU A 272 4.75 -2.87 -3.93
C GLU A 272 4.60 -1.55 -4.72
N ILE A 273 3.77 -0.63 -4.24
CA ILE A 273 3.61 0.69 -4.85
C ILE A 273 4.95 1.42 -4.90
N SER A 274 5.74 1.38 -3.83
CA SER A 274 7.03 2.06 -3.79
C SER A 274 8.02 1.49 -4.80
N GLN A 275 7.98 0.17 -5.06
CA GLN A 275 8.85 -0.49 -6.02
C GLN A 275 8.44 -0.25 -7.48
N VAL A 276 7.14 -0.22 -7.78
CA VAL A 276 6.63 -0.11 -9.15
C VAL A 276 6.40 1.33 -9.58
N LEU A 277 5.74 2.14 -8.73
CA LEU A 277 5.33 3.51 -9.03
C LEU A 277 6.25 4.57 -8.40
N GLY A 278 7.04 4.20 -7.40
CA GLY A 278 7.99 5.09 -6.72
C GLY A 278 7.48 5.67 -5.40
N ILE A 279 8.35 6.46 -4.76
CA ILE A 279 8.17 6.90 -3.37
C ILE A 279 7.02 7.89 -3.20
N GLU A 280 6.83 8.84 -4.12
CA GLU A 280 5.71 9.79 -4.04
C GLU A 280 4.34 9.11 -4.22
N ALA A 281 4.29 8.04 -5.01
CA ALA A 281 3.09 7.22 -5.12
C ALA A 281 2.82 6.49 -3.79
N ALA A 282 3.87 5.95 -3.16
CA ALA A 282 3.77 5.30 -1.86
C ALA A 282 3.36 6.29 -0.75
N ARG A 283 3.90 7.51 -0.73
CA ARG A 283 3.53 8.59 0.19
C ARG A 283 2.04 8.90 0.11
N ASN A 284 1.53 9.10 -1.11
CA ASN A 284 0.10 9.33 -1.32
C ASN A 284 -0.74 8.09 -0.96
N ALA A 285 -0.24 6.88 -1.23
CA ALA A 285 -0.92 5.65 -0.84
C ALA A 285 -1.04 5.51 0.69
N ILE A 286 0.00 5.81 1.45
CA ILE A 286 -0.02 5.85 2.93
C ILE A 286 -1.09 6.84 3.40
N ILE A 287 -1.13 8.05 2.84
CA ILE A 287 -2.11 9.08 3.22
C ILE A 287 -3.54 8.60 2.95
N HIS A 288 -3.79 8.09 1.75
CA HIS A 288 -5.12 7.62 1.36
C HIS A 288 -5.59 6.42 2.17
N GLU A 289 -4.71 5.44 2.39
CA GLU A 289 -5.03 4.23 3.11
C GLU A 289 -5.29 4.50 4.59
N ALA A 290 -4.44 5.30 5.25
CA ALA A 290 -4.62 5.68 6.64
C ALA A 290 -5.93 6.48 6.82
N LEU A 291 -6.21 7.43 5.92
CA LEU A 291 -7.43 8.22 5.96
C LEU A 291 -8.68 7.37 5.70
N SER A 292 -8.66 6.44 4.73
CA SER A 292 -9.78 5.51 4.48
C SER A 292 -10.04 4.64 5.71
N THR A 293 -8.98 4.07 6.28
CA THR A 293 -9.06 3.20 7.47
C THR A 293 -9.67 3.93 8.66
N LEU A 294 -9.29 5.19 8.90
CA LEU A 294 -9.85 6.01 9.98
C LEU A 294 -11.31 6.41 9.71
N ASN A 295 -11.62 6.83 8.48
CA ASN A 295 -12.97 7.25 8.08
C ASN A 295 -13.99 6.10 8.15
N GLU A 296 -13.59 4.87 7.78
CA GLU A 296 -14.44 3.68 7.89
C GLU A 296 -14.85 3.38 9.34
N GLN A 297 -14.01 3.76 10.30
CA GLN A 297 -14.32 3.65 11.73
C GLN A 297 -15.11 4.85 12.27
N GLY A 298 -15.46 5.82 11.41
CA GLY A 298 -16.14 7.06 11.80
C GLY A 298 -15.26 8.03 12.59
N ILE A 299 -13.94 7.82 12.59
CA ILE A 299 -12.96 8.66 13.28
C ILE A 299 -12.45 9.70 12.28
N MET A 300 -12.65 10.98 12.60
CA MET A 300 -12.13 12.08 11.79
C MET A 300 -10.81 12.57 12.38
N VAL A 301 -9.71 12.30 11.70
CA VAL A 301 -8.40 12.92 11.95
C VAL A 301 -8.09 13.88 10.80
N ASP A 302 -7.53 15.05 11.12
CA ASP A 302 -7.12 16.00 10.09
C ASP A 302 -5.99 15.41 9.22
N VAL A 303 -6.13 15.54 7.91
CA VAL A 303 -5.19 14.98 6.93
C VAL A 303 -3.76 15.46 7.13
N ARG A 304 -3.55 16.66 7.71
CA ARG A 304 -2.22 17.23 7.93
C ARG A 304 -1.38 16.39 8.89
N HIS A 305 -1.99 15.73 9.88
CA HIS A 305 -1.28 14.84 10.79
C HIS A 305 -0.78 13.60 10.06
N ILE A 306 -1.62 13.03 9.19
CA ILE A 306 -1.28 11.86 8.37
C ILE A 306 -0.21 12.21 7.34
N MET A 307 -0.32 13.39 6.71
CA MET A 307 0.68 13.90 5.78
C MET A 307 2.05 14.03 6.45
N LEU A 308 2.11 14.61 7.66
CA LEU A 308 3.36 14.73 8.40
C LEU A 308 4.03 13.36 8.65
N VAL A 309 3.24 12.35 9.01
CA VAL A 309 3.74 10.99 9.21
C VAL A 309 4.19 10.36 7.89
N ALA A 310 3.39 10.46 6.83
CA ALA A 310 3.72 9.91 5.52
C ALA A 310 5.00 10.54 4.93
N ASP A 311 5.16 11.86 5.10
CA ASP A 311 6.36 12.60 4.68
C ASP A 311 7.59 12.11 5.46
N MET A 312 7.48 11.94 6.77
CA MET A 312 8.57 11.43 7.61
C MET A 312 8.96 9.99 7.25
N MET A 313 7.97 9.15 6.91
CA MET A 313 8.22 7.78 6.46
C MET A 313 8.89 7.68 5.10
N CYS A 314 8.77 8.71 4.24
CA CYS A 314 9.26 8.67 2.86
C CYS A 314 10.48 9.59 2.62
N MET A 315 10.97 10.27 3.65
CA MET A 315 11.96 11.35 3.53
C MET A 315 13.28 10.92 2.87
N ASP A 316 13.76 9.70 3.17
CA ASP A 316 15.08 9.23 2.73
C ASP A 316 15.08 8.54 1.35
N GLY A 317 13.97 8.61 0.61
CA GLY A 317 13.83 7.94 -0.69
C GLY A 317 13.51 6.45 -0.60
N GLU A 318 13.12 5.97 0.58
CA GLU A 318 12.51 4.66 0.80
C GLU A 318 11.39 4.79 1.84
N VAL A 319 10.46 3.83 1.86
CA VAL A 319 9.37 3.81 2.86
C VAL A 319 9.88 3.12 4.12
N LYS A 320 10.12 3.91 5.17
CA LYS A 320 10.63 3.43 6.45
C LYS A 320 9.52 3.17 7.46
N GLN A 321 9.72 2.12 8.26
CA GLN A 321 8.91 1.85 9.44
C GLN A 321 9.11 2.96 10.50
N ILE A 322 8.06 3.31 11.24
CA ILE A 322 8.13 4.32 12.31
C ILE A 322 8.92 3.81 13.54
N GLY A 323 8.84 2.51 13.82
CA GLY A 323 9.48 1.86 14.96
C GLY A 323 11.01 1.69 14.86
N ARG A 324 11.54 0.77 15.66
CA ARG A 324 12.98 0.63 15.95
C ARG A 324 13.89 0.32 14.77
N HIS A 325 13.38 -0.27 13.68
CA HIS A 325 14.20 -0.61 12.51
C HIS A 325 14.09 0.43 11.39
N GLY A 326 13.44 1.56 11.65
CA GLY A 326 13.39 2.68 10.72
C GLY A 326 13.60 3.99 11.48
N ILE A 327 12.61 4.88 11.41
CA ILE A 327 12.73 6.29 11.83
C ILE A 327 13.23 6.43 13.28
N ALA A 328 12.70 5.65 14.23
CA ALA A 328 13.10 5.76 15.63
C ALA A 328 14.52 5.22 15.90
N GLY A 329 14.95 4.20 15.16
CA GLY A 329 16.26 3.57 15.32
C GLY A 329 17.40 4.30 14.60
N GLU A 330 17.06 5.10 13.60
CA GLU A 330 18.01 5.90 12.81
C GLU A 330 18.17 7.33 13.32
N LYS A 331 17.54 7.68 14.44
CA LYS A 331 17.77 8.98 15.09
C LYS A 331 19.26 9.19 15.37
N GLU A 332 19.74 10.39 15.10
CA GLU A 332 21.15 10.74 15.27
C GLU A 332 21.63 10.60 16.73
N SER A 333 20.85 11.12 17.69
CA SER A 333 21.19 11.06 19.12
C SER A 333 21.19 9.62 19.66
N VAL A 334 22.33 9.24 20.26
CA VAL A 334 22.53 7.96 20.96
C VAL A 334 21.61 7.88 22.18
N LEU A 335 21.47 8.97 22.94
CA LEU A 335 20.59 9.02 24.10
C LEU A 335 19.13 8.84 23.71
N SER A 336 18.71 9.44 22.59
CA SER A 336 17.37 9.29 22.04
C SER A 336 17.08 7.84 21.65
N ARG A 337 18.00 7.18 20.94
CA ARG A 337 17.90 5.75 20.58
C ARG A 337 17.87 4.86 21.82
N ALA A 338 18.80 5.05 22.75
CA ALA A 338 18.93 4.25 23.95
C ALA A 338 17.74 4.38 24.92
N ALA A 339 17.09 5.55 24.95
CA ALA A 339 15.89 5.79 25.76
C ALA A 339 14.62 5.17 25.15
N PHE A 340 14.60 4.89 23.85
CA PHE A 340 13.45 4.31 23.16
C PHE A 340 13.40 2.78 23.31
N GLU A 341 14.43 2.05 22.86
CA GLU A 341 14.51 0.59 22.97
C GLU A 341 15.98 0.12 22.87
N VAL A 342 16.28 -1.13 23.27
CA VAL A 342 17.61 -1.77 23.11
C VAL A 342 18.79 -0.93 23.66
N THR A 343 18.59 -0.36 24.86
CA THR A 343 19.51 0.59 25.51
C THR A 343 20.98 0.15 25.54
N VAL A 344 21.26 -1.08 25.94
CA VAL A 344 22.63 -1.55 26.16
C VAL A 344 23.41 -1.64 24.85
N ASN A 345 22.79 -2.14 23.78
CA ASN A 345 23.49 -2.28 22.49
C ASN A 345 23.80 -0.91 21.89
N HIS A 346 22.84 0.02 21.88
CA HIS A 346 23.08 1.38 21.37
C HIS A 346 24.22 2.10 22.09
N LEU A 347 24.31 1.98 23.43
CA LEU A 347 25.41 2.59 24.19
C LEU A 347 26.76 1.92 23.93
N LEU A 348 26.79 0.59 23.78
CA LEU A 348 28.02 -0.15 23.46
C LEU A 348 28.52 0.18 22.05
N ASP A 349 27.62 0.14 21.06
CA ASP A 349 27.94 0.44 19.67
C ASP A 349 28.45 1.87 19.53
N ALA A 350 27.78 2.83 20.17
CA ALA A 350 28.21 4.23 20.21
C ALA A 350 29.58 4.39 20.88
N ALA A 351 29.85 3.66 21.97
CA ALA A 351 31.15 3.69 22.64
C ALA A 351 32.27 3.11 21.78
N VAL A 352 32.00 2.05 21.01
CA VAL A 352 32.95 1.44 20.07
C VAL A 352 33.19 2.34 18.85
N ALA A 353 32.14 2.96 18.33
CA ALA A 353 32.20 3.86 17.18
C ALA A 353 32.69 5.28 17.54
N ASN A 354 32.87 5.58 18.83
CA ASN A 354 33.20 6.91 19.35
C ASN A 354 32.21 7.99 18.86
N GLU A 355 30.91 7.66 18.89
CA GLU A 355 29.83 8.58 18.55
C GLU A 355 29.71 9.71 19.59
N VAL A 356 29.32 10.89 19.12
CA VAL A 356 29.12 12.09 19.96
C VAL A 356 27.66 12.51 19.84
N ASP A 357 27.03 12.79 20.98
CA ASP A 357 25.65 13.26 21.03
C ASP A 357 25.63 14.81 21.10
N GLU A 358 25.02 15.45 20.10
CA GLU A 358 24.95 16.92 20.00
C GLU A 358 23.85 17.55 20.87
N LEU A 359 23.00 16.74 21.51
CA LEU A 359 21.90 17.22 22.36
C LEU A 359 20.90 18.15 21.64
N SER A 360 20.62 17.91 20.35
CA SER A 360 19.76 18.79 19.54
C SER A 360 18.27 18.47 19.68
N GLY A 361 17.90 17.23 19.98
CA GLY A 361 16.51 16.79 20.08
C GLY A 361 15.87 16.99 21.45
N VAL A 362 14.65 16.49 21.58
CA VAL A 362 13.81 16.70 22.78
C VAL A 362 14.20 15.74 23.90
N THR A 363 14.41 14.46 23.57
CA THR A 363 14.59 13.38 24.56
C THR A 363 15.89 13.53 25.32
N GLU A 364 16.99 13.73 24.59
CA GLU A 364 18.33 14.00 25.10
C GLU A 364 18.39 15.22 26.05
N ASN A 365 17.76 16.34 25.66
CA ASN A 365 17.73 17.55 26.48
C ASN A 365 16.96 17.33 27.79
N VAL A 366 15.83 16.62 27.74
CA VAL A 366 15.07 16.26 28.94
C VAL A 366 15.89 15.34 29.87
N ILE A 367 16.61 14.36 29.32
CA ILE A 367 17.47 13.44 30.10
C ILE A 367 18.58 14.20 30.82
N VAL A 368 19.24 15.14 30.14
CA VAL A 368 20.36 15.92 30.69
C VAL A 368 19.87 17.08 31.58
N GLY A 369 18.58 17.43 31.52
CA GLY A 369 17.97 18.51 32.30
C GLY A 369 18.11 19.90 31.66
N GLN A 370 18.31 19.96 30.34
CA GLN A 370 18.33 21.20 29.55
C GLN A 370 16.92 21.54 29.03
N PRO A 371 16.62 22.84 28.82
CA PRO A 371 15.36 23.24 28.17
C PRO A 371 15.33 22.75 26.73
N ILE A 372 14.18 22.22 26.30
CA ILE A 372 13.97 21.75 24.92
C ILE A 372 13.84 22.93 23.95
N GLN A 373 14.28 22.76 22.70
CA GLN A 373 14.16 23.76 21.64
C GLN A 373 12.78 23.68 20.92
N LEU A 374 11.70 23.62 21.69
CA LEU A 374 10.32 23.62 21.20
C LEU A 374 9.47 24.60 22.00
N GLY A 375 8.43 25.15 21.37
CA GLY A 375 7.54 26.13 21.98
C GLY A 375 8.31 27.35 22.51
N THR A 376 8.15 27.65 23.79
CA THR A 376 8.80 28.81 24.43
C THR A 376 10.32 28.67 24.56
N GLY A 377 10.87 27.46 24.43
CA GLY A 377 12.31 27.22 24.53
C GLY A 377 13.12 27.70 23.33
N ASP A 378 12.48 27.93 22.18
CA ASP A 378 13.15 28.44 20.97
C ASP A 378 13.14 29.99 20.89
N VAL A 379 12.37 30.66 21.76
CA VAL A 379 12.26 32.12 21.76
C VAL A 379 13.43 32.77 22.51
N LYS A 380 14.22 33.58 21.81
CA LYS A 380 15.33 34.35 22.40
C LYS A 380 14.90 35.79 22.68
N LEU A 381 14.93 36.18 23.95
CA LEU A 381 14.61 37.54 24.39
C LEU A 381 15.85 38.43 24.37
N ILE A 382 15.69 39.64 23.85
CA ILE A 382 16.72 40.69 23.90
C ILE A 382 16.07 41.90 24.56
N ALA A 383 16.58 42.30 25.73
CA ALA A 383 16.13 43.50 26.44
C ALA A 383 17.28 44.52 26.50
N LYS A 384 16.98 45.77 26.16
CA LYS A 384 17.91 46.87 26.39
C LYS A 384 17.70 47.38 27.82
N PRO A 385 18.72 47.42 28.67
CA PRO A 385 18.58 48.00 30.00
C PRO A 385 18.24 49.49 29.87
N LEU A 386 17.22 49.92 30.61
CA LEU A 386 16.91 51.34 30.82
C LEU A 386 17.93 51.88 31.83
N ASN A 387 18.84 52.74 31.36
CA ASN A 387 19.74 53.51 32.21
C ASN A 387 19.03 54.68 32.86
#